data_AF-W9NII6-F1
#
_entry.id   AF-W9NII6-F1
#
_cell.length_a   1.000
_cell.length_b   1.000
_cell.length_c   1.000
_cell.angle_alpha   90.00
_cell.angle_beta   90.00
_cell.angle_gamma   90.00
#
_symmetry.space_group_name_H-M   'P 1'
#
loop_
_entity.id
_entity.type
_entity.pdbx_description
1 polymer ?
#
loop_
_entity_poly.entity_id
_entity_poly.type
_entity_poly.pdbx_seq_one_letter_code
_entity_poly.pdbx_strand_id
1 'polypeptide(L)'
;MGIGPPRLDKYMRILSRLFEFLALFHILKRANGPHTAISQPHTDLQTARRRFLTSLCFICDYQKGGKTTTSIALESLGNGVVFWIAANLSPNDGVLTFLSTVLEDLRREPNSTVAERETLIETLTLRSIEFVAPRLRKERGMLHRAARFCKNYLTTNLDTIETPGVTALIDWLPQFSFATTDPLILCRAAYNARHDPQIVTLEALQQELMVAPKGTAEAFRSVKHLVGRLAEKIRTPANLVNDSLLLRPLFNSYETRRVEAPIAAKVPTTDGLRNLDSILRRMLPANDPRLGDLQAYLGQLDGSLGLEDAIRGISDDGESHHNVHAEIQMLEEFHRNQRKFVAHDRYVACSKLACFCCKLYFKWHPGRFVEPESHQKTYLNWRPIDLPESWESEYWPDQRRVLANISKELSNLVEEQIITQQQPIPWHPDSITNITAVMGYVAISEAGEVFESGDGESDVTDSDSLAHLNDDATVDNTDNVSEDSDEESDGGVGLGD
;
A
#
# COMPACT_ATOMS: atom_id res chain seq x y z
N MET A 1 7.98 35.62 -8.77
CA MET A 1 7.36 34.58 -7.93
C MET A 1 6.88 35.22 -6.65
N GLY A 2 5.58 35.12 -6.36
CA GLY A 2 4.95 35.85 -5.26
C GLY A 2 5.45 35.36 -3.90
N ILE A 3 5.85 36.30 -3.03
CA ILE A 3 6.11 36.04 -1.61
C ILE A 3 4.75 35.71 -0.99
N GLY A 4 4.46 34.42 -0.79
CA GLY A 4 3.28 33.99 -0.04
C GLY A 4 3.24 34.62 1.36
N PRO A 5 2.05 34.78 1.97
CA PRO A 5 1.94 35.38 3.29
C PRO A 5 2.77 34.59 4.32
N PRO A 6 3.40 35.26 5.31
CA PRO A 6 4.18 34.57 6.33
C PRO A 6 3.30 33.58 7.10
N ARG A 7 3.82 32.37 7.36
CA ARG A 7 3.12 31.29 8.07
C ARG A 7 2.95 31.63 9.56
N LEU A 8 1.98 32.48 9.90
CA LEU A 8 1.70 32.87 11.29
C LEU A 8 0.73 31.91 11.98
N ASP A 9 -0.18 31.30 11.22
CA ASP A 9 -1.15 30.35 11.72
C ASP A 9 -0.50 29.03 12.18
N LYS A 10 -0.87 28.56 13.38
CA LYS A 10 -0.24 27.38 14.00
C LYS A 10 -0.52 26.09 13.25
N TYR A 11 -1.72 25.95 12.67
CA TYR A 11 -2.13 24.78 11.90
C TYR A 11 -1.38 24.74 10.55
N MET A 12 -1.37 25.86 9.83
CA MET A 12 -0.63 25.97 8.57
C MET A 12 0.87 25.68 8.76
N ARG A 13 1.48 26.18 9.84
CA ARG A 13 2.88 25.89 10.16
C ARG A 13 3.17 24.40 10.35
N ILE A 14 2.28 23.64 10.98
CA ILE A 14 2.50 22.20 11.19
C ILE A 14 2.32 21.43 9.88
N LEU A 15 1.30 21.78 9.10
CA LEU A 15 1.04 21.16 7.80
C LEU A 15 2.19 21.40 6.84
N SER A 16 2.71 22.63 6.75
CA SER A 16 3.85 22.90 5.86
C SER A 16 5.07 22.07 6.24
N ARG A 17 5.41 21.98 7.53
CA ARG A 17 6.54 21.15 7.99
C ARG A 17 6.35 19.68 7.65
N LEU A 18 5.14 19.17 7.88
CA LEU A 18 4.80 17.79 7.56
C LEU A 18 4.98 17.49 6.08
N PHE A 19 4.43 18.31 5.20
CA PHE A 19 4.51 18.08 3.75
C PHE A 19 5.93 18.30 3.21
N GLU A 20 6.70 19.24 3.75
CA GLU A 20 8.12 19.41 3.42
C GLU A 20 8.93 18.15 3.76
N PHE A 21 8.77 17.61 4.97
CA PHE A 21 9.53 16.42 5.38
C PHE A 21 9.02 15.15 4.69
N LEU A 22 7.72 15.04 4.43
CA LEU A 22 7.14 13.94 3.66
C LEU A 22 7.68 13.95 2.22
N ALA A 23 7.75 15.11 1.59
CA ALA A 23 8.30 15.28 0.25
C ALA A 23 9.76 14.82 0.20
N LEU A 24 10.59 15.36 1.10
CA LEU A 24 12.01 15.05 1.13
C LEU A 24 12.26 13.56 1.43
N PHE A 25 11.48 12.97 2.36
CA PHE A 25 11.54 11.53 2.62
C PHE A 25 11.13 10.71 1.39
N HIS A 26 10.04 11.10 0.71
CA HIS A 26 9.53 10.37 -0.44
C HIS A 26 10.54 10.35 -1.59
N ILE A 27 11.18 11.48 -1.86
CA ILE A 27 12.17 11.61 -2.93
C ILE A 27 13.45 10.84 -2.59
N LEU A 28 13.97 10.97 -1.36
CA LEU A 28 15.26 10.38 -0.99
C LEU A 28 15.20 8.88 -0.67
N LYS A 29 14.10 8.43 -0.04
CA LYS A 29 14.00 7.05 0.50
C LYS A 29 12.79 6.29 -0.01
N ARG A 30 11.66 6.97 -0.20
CA ARG A 30 10.36 6.45 -0.65
C ARG A 30 9.67 5.48 0.33
N ALA A 31 10.41 4.55 0.91
CA ALA A 31 9.94 3.55 1.88
C ALA A 31 10.87 3.41 3.10
N ASN A 32 10.30 3.04 4.25
CA ASN A 32 11.04 2.82 5.49
C ASN A 32 11.23 1.32 5.83
N GLY A 33 11.77 0.55 4.89
CA GLY A 33 12.05 -0.87 5.06
C GLY A 33 11.10 -1.80 4.29
N PRO A 34 11.26 -3.12 4.49
CA PRO A 34 10.30 -4.12 4.00
C PRO A 34 8.96 -4.02 4.74
N HIS A 35 7.98 -4.81 4.33
CA HIS A 35 6.70 -4.87 5.06
C HIS A 35 6.90 -5.21 6.53
N THR A 36 6.19 -4.50 7.41
CA THR A 36 6.10 -4.87 8.83
C THR A 36 4.76 -5.55 9.06
N ALA A 37 4.77 -6.88 9.03
CA ALA A 37 3.64 -7.73 9.36
C ALA A 37 3.88 -8.42 10.71
N ILE A 38 2.86 -8.52 11.56
CA ILE A 38 2.94 -9.18 12.86
C ILE A 38 2.37 -10.58 12.68
N SER A 39 3.21 -11.60 12.81
CA SER A 39 2.76 -12.99 12.86
C SER A 39 1.87 -13.18 14.10
N GLN A 40 0.56 -13.36 13.89
CA GLN A 40 -0.39 -13.63 14.97
C GLN A 40 -0.59 -15.14 15.11
N PRO A 41 -0.61 -15.68 16.35
CA PRO A 41 -0.89 -17.09 16.57
C PRO A 41 -2.28 -17.45 16.03
N HIS A 42 -2.30 -18.36 15.06
CA HIS A 42 -3.53 -18.85 14.46
C HIS A 42 -4.25 -19.75 15.46
N THR A 43 -5.21 -19.23 16.26
CA THR A 43 -6.27 -20.05 16.89
C THR A 43 -7.23 -19.30 17.81
N ASP A 44 -6.93 -18.08 18.27
CA ASP A 44 -7.84 -17.38 19.19
C ASP A 44 -8.99 -16.64 18.48
N LEU A 45 -10.07 -16.37 19.22
CA LEU A 45 -11.26 -15.68 18.73
C LEU A 45 -10.94 -14.28 18.18
N GLN A 46 -9.91 -13.63 18.73
CA GLN A 46 -9.47 -12.32 18.29
C GLN A 46 -8.87 -12.39 16.88
N THR A 47 -7.97 -13.35 16.63
CA THR A 47 -7.34 -13.58 15.34
C THR A 47 -8.36 -14.00 14.29
N ALA A 48 -9.31 -14.88 14.64
CA ALA A 48 -10.42 -15.22 13.75
C ALA A 48 -11.24 -13.97 13.37
N ARG A 49 -11.56 -13.10 14.34
CA ARG A 49 -12.26 -11.84 14.08
C ARG A 49 -11.46 -10.89 13.20
N ARG A 50 -10.16 -10.70 13.46
CA ARG A 50 -9.31 -9.83 12.65
C ARG A 50 -9.20 -10.34 11.22
N ARG A 51 -8.98 -11.65 11.03
CA ARG A 51 -8.97 -12.29 9.70
C ARG A 51 -10.31 -12.16 8.98
N PHE A 52 -11.42 -12.32 9.70
CA PHE A 52 -12.76 -12.11 9.15
C PHE A 52 -12.94 -10.68 8.63
N LEU A 53 -12.59 -9.66 9.42
CA LEU A 53 -12.69 -8.26 9.01
C LEU A 53 -11.77 -7.92 7.83
N THR A 54 -10.53 -8.39 7.84
CA THR A 54 -9.58 -8.19 6.72
C THR A 54 -10.08 -8.88 5.46
N SER A 55 -10.70 -10.05 5.59
CA SER A 55 -11.32 -10.78 4.48
C SER A 55 -12.49 -10.00 3.87
N LEU A 56 -13.35 -9.40 4.72
CA LEU A 56 -14.43 -8.51 4.26
C LEU A 56 -13.85 -7.29 3.53
N CYS A 57 -12.82 -6.64 4.07
CA CYS A 57 -12.17 -5.52 3.41
C CYS A 57 -11.65 -5.90 2.02
N PHE A 58 -11.02 -7.08 1.91
CA PHE A 58 -10.45 -7.56 0.64
C PHE A 58 -11.49 -7.81 -0.46
N ILE A 59 -12.66 -8.37 -0.12
CA ILE A 59 -13.72 -8.60 -1.10
C ILE A 59 -14.50 -7.32 -1.44
N CYS A 60 -14.52 -6.34 -0.54
CA CYS A 60 -15.14 -5.03 -0.78
C CYS A 60 -14.26 -4.06 -1.59
N ASP A 61 -12.95 -4.28 -1.69
CA ASP A 61 -12.04 -3.43 -2.47
C ASP A 61 -12.04 -3.80 -3.98
N TYR A 62 -13.03 -3.26 -4.69
CA TYR A 62 -13.47 -3.72 -6.02
C TYR A 62 -12.78 -3.05 -7.23
N GLN A 63 -11.99 -1.99 -7.04
CA GLN A 63 -11.22 -1.33 -8.10
C GLN A 63 -9.72 -1.30 -7.78
N LYS A 64 -8.89 -1.34 -8.83
CA LYS A 64 -7.46 -0.99 -8.72
C LYS A 64 -7.32 0.54 -8.76
N GLY A 65 -6.27 1.08 -8.15
CA GLY A 65 -6.01 2.53 -8.11
C GLY A 65 -6.23 3.19 -6.75
N GLY A 66 -6.58 2.42 -5.72
CA GLY A 66 -6.57 2.90 -4.33
C GLY A 66 -7.85 3.61 -3.86
N LYS A 67 -8.67 4.15 -4.77
CA LYS A 67 -9.96 4.83 -4.45
C LYS A 67 -10.89 3.96 -3.59
N THR A 68 -10.98 2.67 -3.88
CA THR A 68 -11.84 1.70 -3.18
C THR A 68 -11.14 0.93 -2.05
N THR A 69 -9.92 1.33 -1.66
CA THR A 69 -9.21 0.69 -0.54
C THR A 69 -10.12 0.76 0.69
N THR A 70 -10.51 -0.42 1.19
CA THR A 70 -11.62 -0.54 2.14
C THR A 70 -11.07 -0.80 3.53
N SER A 71 -11.65 -0.13 4.53
CA SER A 71 -11.38 -0.32 5.94
C SER A 71 -12.67 -0.67 6.69
N ILE A 72 -12.60 -1.63 7.61
CA ILE A 72 -13.75 -2.08 8.41
C ILE A 72 -13.38 -2.17 9.89
N ALA A 73 -14.27 -1.70 10.75
CA ALA A 73 -14.19 -1.86 12.20
C ALA A 73 -15.55 -2.24 12.79
N LEU A 74 -15.52 -2.82 13.99
CA LEU A 74 -16.72 -3.29 14.70
C LEU A 74 -17.01 -2.44 15.93
N GLU A 75 -18.20 -1.83 15.97
CA GLU A 75 -18.74 -1.19 17.16
C GLU A 75 -19.68 -2.15 17.89
N SER A 76 -19.53 -2.23 19.21
CA SER A 76 -20.43 -2.92 20.11
C SER A 76 -21.53 -1.97 20.57
N LEU A 77 -22.77 -2.34 20.29
CA LEU A 77 -23.96 -1.73 20.88
C LEU A 77 -24.51 -2.65 21.98
N GLY A 78 -25.36 -2.12 22.86
CA GLY A 78 -25.94 -2.89 23.96
C GLY A 78 -26.79 -4.08 23.49
N ASN A 79 -27.30 -4.04 22.26
CA ASN A 79 -28.18 -5.05 21.67
C ASN A 79 -27.69 -5.61 20.33
N GLY A 80 -26.48 -5.28 19.87
CA GLY A 80 -26.00 -5.69 18.56
C GLY A 80 -24.62 -5.16 18.20
N VAL A 81 -24.25 -5.32 16.93
CA VAL A 81 -22.94 -4.91 16.39
C VAL A 81 -23.12 -4.04 15.16
N VAL A 82 -22.29 -3.01 15.01
CA VAL A 82 -22.22 -2.23 13.76
C VAL A 82 -20.96 -2.59 13.01
N PHE A 83 -21.13 -3.00 11.76
CA PHE A 83 -20.06 -3.09 10.77
C PHE A 83 -19.89 -1.73 10.12
N TRP A 84 -18.90 -0.97 10.59
CA TRP A 84 -18.52 0.29 9.98
C TRP A 84 -17.60 0.02 8.80
N ILE A 85 -17.88 0.63 7.65
CA ILE A 85 -17.07 0.54 6.44
C ILE A 85 -16.67 1.94 5.96
N ALA A 86 -15.38 2.10 5.66
CA ALA A 86 -14.80 3.29 5.05
C ALA A 86 -14.06 2.90 3.78
N ALA A 87 -13.87 3.85 2.88
CA ALA A 87 -12.94 3.73 1.76
C ALA A 87 -12.30 5.07 1.46
N ASN A 88 -11.17 5.07 0.74
CA ASN A 88 -10.46 6.33 0.43
C ASN A 88 -11.39 7.36 -0.26
N LEU A 89 -12.33 6.87 -1.07
CA LEU A 89 -13.55 7.59 -1.45
C LEU A 89 -14.74 6.99 -0.69
N SER A 90 -15.71 7.82 -0.27
CA SER A 90 -16.92 7.35 0.44
C SER A 90 -17.51 6.08 -0.19
N PRO A 91 -17.76 5.01 0.60
CA PRO A 91 -18.39 3.81 0.09
C PRO A 91 -19.78 4.11 -0.52
N ASN A 92 -19.96 3.70 -1.77
CA ASN A 92 -21.25 3.81 -2.43
C ASN A 92 -22.23 2.71 -1.96
N ASP A 93 -23.51 2.88 -2.31
CA ASP A 93 -24.58 1.95 -1.93
C ASP A 93 -24.37 0.54 -2.51
N GLY A 94 -23.64 0.41 -3.63
CA GLY A 94 -23.29 -0.87 -4.23
C GLY A 94 -22.41 -1.72 -3.32
N VAL A 95 -21.36 -1.13 -2.74
CA VAL A 95 -20.50 -1.82 -1.75
C VAL A 95 -21.27 -2.18 -0.49
N LEU A 96 -22.15 -1.30 0.01
CA LEU A 96 -22.97 -1.60 1.19
C LEU A 96 -23.93 -2.76 0.93
N THR A 97 -24.57 -2.77 -0.24
CA THR A 97 -25.48 -3.85 -0.65
C THR A 97 -24.73 -5.17 -0.78
N PHE A 98 -23.56 -5.16 -1.41
CA PHE A 98 -22.69 -6.33 -1.52
C PHE A 98 -22.29 -6.88 -0.15
N LEU A 99 -21.75 -6.02 0.73
CA LEU A 99 -21.34 -6.41 2.09
C LEU A 99 -22.52 -6.98 2.88
N SER A 100 -23.68 -6.32 2.85
CA SER A 100 -24.88 -6.76 3.56
C SER A 100 -25.37 -8.11 3.07
N THR A 101 -25.30 -8.37 1.75
CA THR A 101 -25.64 -9.65 1.15
C THR A 101 -24.69 -10.76 1.60
N VAL A 102 -23.38 -10.50 1.63
CA VAL A 102 -22.38 -11.45 2.12
C VAL A 102 -22.61 -11.78 3.60
N LEU A 103 -22.84 -10.78 4.44
CA LEU A 103 -23.11 -10.98 5.87
C LEU A 103 -24.40 -11.77 6.11
N GLU A 104 -25.43 -11.53 5.30
CA GLU A 104 -26.71 -12.23 5.40
C GLU A 104 -26.59 -13.71 5.01
N ASP A 105 -25.82 -14.02 3.96
CA ASP A 105 -25.54 -15.41 3.58
C ASP A 105 -24.77 -16.16 4.67
N LEU A 106 -23.78 -15.50 5.30
CA LEU A 106 -23.03 -16.06 6.42
C LEU A 106 -23.91 -16.26 7.66
N ARG A 107 -24.91 -15.39 7.89
CA ARG A 107 -25.87 -15.50 9.00
C ARG A 107 -26.83 -16.68 8.84
N ARG A 108 -27.33 -16.92 7.62
CA ARG A 108 -28.39 -17.91 7.34
C ARG A 108 -27.97 -19.37 7.49
N GLU A 109 -26.67 -19.65 7.54
CA GLU A 109 -26.14 -21.01 7.55
C GLU A 109 -25.51 -21.39 8.91
N PRO A 110 -26.28 -21.46 10.02
CA PRO A 110 -25.74 -21.57 11.38
C PRO A 110 -25.04 -22.90 11.69
N ASN A 111 -25.41 -24.01 11.03
CA ASN A 111 -24.95 -25.38 11.33
C ASN A 111 -24.76 -26.24 10.06
N SER A 112 -24.20 -25.65 9.00
CA SER A 112 -24.05 -26.33 7.72
C SER A 112 -23.11 -27.53 7.80
N THR A 113 -23.54 -28.63 7.18
CA THR A 113 -22.72 -29.80 6.83
C THR A 113 -21.52 -29.38 5.98
N VAL A 114 -20.52 -30.26 5.82
CA VAL A 114 -19.35 -29.96 4.98
C VAL A 114 -19.76 -29.57 3.56
N ALA A 115 -20.72 -30.28 2.96
CA ALA A 115 -21.21 -30.00 1.61
C ALA A 115 -21.93 -28.64 1.48
N GLU A 116 -22.75 -28.26 2.47
CA GLU A 116 -23.40 -26.93 2.49
C GLU A 116 -22.37 -25.81 2.64
N ARG A 117 -21.32 -26.02 3.44
CA ARG A 117 -20.21 -25.05 3.56
C ARG A 117 -19.45 -24.89 2.25
N GLU A 118 -19.14 -26.00 1.57
CA GLU A 118 -18.48 -25.96 0.27
C GLU A 118 -19.34 -25.20 -0.75
N THR A 119 -20.65 -25.45 -0.76
CA THR A 119 -21.61 -24.72 -1.62
C THR A 119 -21.64 -23.22 -1.32
N LEU A 120 -21.63 -22.84 -0.04
CA LEU A 120 -21.57 -21.44 0.38
C LEU A 120 -20.24 -20.78 -0.03
N ILE A 121 -19.11 -21.48 0.13
CA ILE A 121 -17.80 -21.00 -0.30
C ILE A 121 -17.80 -20.74 -1.82
N GLU A 122 -18.32 -21.66 -2.61
CA GLU A 122 -18.43 -21.50 -4.07
C GLU A 122 -19.32 -20.31 -4.45
N THR A 123 -20.48 -20.18 -3.80
CA THR A 123 -21.42 -19.07 -4.00
C THR A 123 -20.76 -17.72 -3.69
N LEU A 124 -20.10 -17.60 -2.54
CA LEU A 124 -19.40 -16.37 -2.15
C LEU A 124 -18.20 -16.09 -3.04
N THR A 125 -17.51 -17.13 -3.53
CA THR A 125 -16.39 -16.99 -4.48
C THR A 125 -16.87 -16.39 -5.79
N LEU A 126 -17.92 -16.94 -6.40
CA LEU A 126 -18.48 -16.43 -7.64
C LEU A 126 -18.94 -14.98 -7.49
N ARG A 127 -19.70 -14.69 -6.43
CA ARG A 127 -20.19 -13.32 -6.18
C ARG A 127 -19.05 -12.33 -5.95
N SER A 128 -18.02 -12.73 -5.20
CA SER A 128 -16.85 -11.87 -4.95
C SER A 128 -16.08 -11.60 -6.24
N ILE A 129 -15.91 -12.60 -7.10
CA ILE A 129 -15.23 -12.46 -8.40
C ILE A 129 -16.02 -11.53 -9.33
N GLU A 130 -17.34 -11.68 -9.38
CA GLU A 130 -18.22 -10.80 -10.17
C GLU A 130 -18.13 -9.36 -9.68
N PHE A 131 -18.24 -9.14 -8.36
CA PHE A 131 -18.18 -7.80 -7.77
C PHE A 131 -16.85 -7.08 -8.03
N VAL A 132 -15.74 -7.80 -7.96
CA VAL A 132 -14.38 -7.25 -8.19
C VAL A 132 -13.91 -7.37 -9.64
N ALA A 133 -14.79 -7.69 -10.59
CA ALA A 133 -14.44 -7.88 -12.00
C ALA A 133 -13.63 -6.70 -12.61
N PRO A 134 -13.94 -5.42 -12.32
CA PRO A 134 -13.13 -4.30 -12.84
C PRO A 134 -11.67 -4.36 -12.40
N ARG A 135 -11.42 -4.64 -11.11
CA ARG A 135 -10.07 -4.84 -10.59
C ARG A 135 -9.39 -6.07 -11.18
N LEU A 136 -10.12 -7.18 -11.26
CA LEU A 136 -9.60 -8.45 -11.72
C LEU A 136 -9.15 -8.38 -13.18
N ARG A 137 -9.84 -7.60 -14.02
CA ARG A 137 -9.43 -7.31 -15.40
C ARG A 137 -8.06 -6.64 -15.46
N LYS A 138 -7.83 -5.63 -14.62
CA LYS A 138 -6.53 -4.92 -14.52
C LYS A 138 -5.44 -5.87 -13.98
N GLU A 139 -5.71 -6.62 -12.91
CA GLU A 139 -4.77 -7.59 -12.32
C GLU A 139 -4.37 -8.70 -13.31
N ARG A 140 -5.32 -9.22 -14.10
CA ARG A 140 -5.06 -10.18 -15.19
C ARG A 140 -4.13 -9.60 -16.24
N GLY A 141 -4.40 -8.37 -16.70
CA GLY A 141 -3.57 -7.70 -17.71
C GLY A 141 -2.12 -7.53 -17.25
N MET A 142 -1.93 -7.14 -15.99
CA MET A 142 -0.60 -7.02 -15.38
C MET A 142 0.12 -8.37 -15.29
N LEU A 143 -0.57 -9.42 -14.82
CA LEU A 143 0.03 -10.75 -14.67
C LEU A 143 0.46 -11.28 -16.03
N HIS A 144 -0.38 -11.10 -17.04
CA HIS A 144 -0.07 -11.52 -18.39
C HIS A 144 1.20 -10.88 -18.94
N ARG A 145 1.31 -9.54 -18.83
CA ARG A 145 2.49 -8.80 -19.29
C ARG A 145 3.75 -9.24 -18.56
N ALA A 146 3.68 -9.34 -17.23
CA ALA A 146 4.81 -9.77 -16.41
C ALA A 146 5.24 -11.21 -16.76
N ALA A 147 4.30 -12.14 -16.88
CA ALA A 147 4.58 -13.54 -17.21
C ALA A 147 5.19 -13.69 -18.62
N ARG A 148 4.67 -12.94 -19.60
CA ARG A 148 5.23 -12.91 -20.96
C ARG A 148 6.66 -12.36 -20.97
N PHE A 149 6.89 -11.25 -20.27
CA PHE A 149 8.22 -10.66 -20.16
C PHE A 149 9.21 -11.65 -19.53
N CYS A 150 8.85 -12.25 -18.39
CA CYS A 150 9.69 -13.24 -17.71
C CYS A 150 10.01 -14.41 -18.64
N LYS A 151 9.00 -14.96 -19.34
CA LYS A 151 9.20 -16.07 -20.29
C LYS A 151 10.22 -15.72 -21.37
N ASN A 152 10.04 -14.56 -22.02
CA ASN A 152 10.92 -14.11 -23.08
C ASN A 152 12.34 -13.89 -22.57
N TYR A 153 12.49 -13.20 -21.43
CA TYR A 153 13.78 -12.96 -20.80
C TYR A 153 14.52 -14.26 -20.48
N LEU A 154 13.84 -15.23 -19.84
CA LEU A 154 14.42 -16.53 -19.50
C LEU A 154 14.80 -17.34 -20.75
N THR A 155 14.02 -17.23 -21.82
CA THR A 155 14.31 -17.95 -23.08
C THR A 155 15.56 -17.40 -23.75
N THR A 156 15.73 -16.08 -23.76
CA THR A 156 16.90 -15.42 -24.36
C THR A 156 18.18 -15.60 -23.54
N ASN A 157 18.06 -15.73 -22.23
CA ASN A 157 19.18 -15.77 -21.28
C ASN A 157 19.35 -17.17 -20.65
N LEU A 158 18.87 -18.23 -21.32
CA LEU A 158 18.85 -19.57 -20.73
C LEU A 158 20.24 -20.08 -20.34
N ASP A 159 21.26 -19.75 -21.14
CA ASP A 159 22.64 -20.20 -20.92
C ASP A 159 23.38 -19.38 -19.84
N THR A 160 22.86 -18.21 -19.46
CA THR A 160 23.50 -17.32 -18.49
C THR A 160 22.88 -17.39 -17.10
N ILE A 161 21.69 -18.00 -16.98
CA ILE A 161 20.98 -18.12 -15.70
C ILE A 161 21.42 -19.40 -14.99
N GLU A 162 21.88 -19.26 -13.75
CA GLU A 162 22.37 -20.36 -12.93
C GLU A 162 21.24 -21.03 -12.11
N THR A 163 20.15 -20.31 -11.83
CA THR A 163 19.05 -20.84 -11.04
C THR A 163 18.46 -22.12 -11.65
N PRO A 164 18.36 -23.23 -10.87
CA PRO A 164 17.77 -24.47 -11.37
C PRO A 164 16.25 -24.37 -11.55
N GLY A 165 15.72 -25.14 -12.51
CA GLY A 165 14.27 -25.22 -12.77
C GLY A 165 13.73 -24.17 -13.74
N VAL A 166 14.58 -23.37 -14.38
CA VAL A 166 14.20 -22.32 -15.34
C VAL A 166 13.40 -22.88 -16.52
N THR A 167 13.79 -24.03 -17.10
CA THR A 167 13.04 -24.65 -18.19
C THR A 167 11.61 -24.98 -17.78
N ALA A 168 11.43 -25.57 -16.59
CA ALA A 168 10.09 -25.88 -16.06
C ALA A 168 9.29 -24.60 -15.77
N LEU A 169 9.95 -23.52 -15.35
CA LEU A 169 9.31 -22.22 -15.17
C LEU A 169 8.85 -21.61 -16.52
N ILE A 170 9.67 -21.71 -17.57
CA ILE A 170 9.30 -21.26 -18.93
C ILE A 170 8.05 -21.99 -19.43
N ASP A 171 7.91 -23.28 -19.13
CA ASP A 171 6.73 -24.09 -19.50
C ASP A 171 5.51 -23.81 -18.61
N TRP A 172 5.72 -23.33 -17.38
CA TRP A 172 4.68 -23.03 -16.42
C TRP A 172 4.03 -21.66 -16.63
N LEU A 173 4.80 -20.64 -17.00
CA LEU A 173 4.32 -19.25 -17.20
C LEU A 173 3.13 -19.10 -18.19
N PRO A 174 3.05 -19.86 -19.30
CA PRO A 174 1.95 -19.78 -20.27
C PRO A 174 0.54 -20.02 -19.72
N GLN A 175 0.38 -20.67 -18.56
CA GLN A 175 -0.95 -20.89 -17.96
C GLN A 175 -1.65 -19.57 -17.56
N PHE A 176 -0.88 -18.50 -17.38
CA PHE A 176 -1.37 -17.14 -17.11
C PHE A 176 -1.50 -16.29 -18.38
N SER A 177 -1.53 -16.93 -19.56
CA SER A 177 -1.73 -16.26 -20.84
C SER A 177 -3.17 -15.77 -21.05
N PHE A 178 -3.39 -14.86 -22.01
CA PHE A 178 -4.71 -14.29 -22.33
C PHE A 178 -5.78 -15.32 -22.76
N ALA A 179 -5.39 -16.57 -23.02
CA ALA A 179 -6.32 -17.62 -23.45
C ALA A 179 -7.42 -17.91 -22.40
N THR A 180 -7.16 -17.64 -21.12
CA THR A 180 -8.14 -17.85 -20.04
C THR A 180 -9.04 -16.63 -19.90
N THR A 181 -10.17 -16.63 -20.62
CA THR A 181 -11.15 -15.53 -20.56
C THR A 181 -11.98 -15.53 -19.28
N ASP A 182 -12.23 -16.70 -18.69
CA ASP A 182 -12.99 -16.87 -17.45
C ASP A 182 -12.16 -16.46 -16.21
N PRO A 183 -12.57 -15.41 -15.48
CA PRO A 183 -11.86 -14.95 -14.29
C PRO A 183 -11.82 -16.00 -13.15
N LEU A 184 -12.82 -16.87 -13.04
CA LEU A 184 -12.84 -17.93 -12.02
C LEU A 184 -11.77 -18.99 -12.31
N ILE A 185 -11.66 -19.43 -13.57
CA ILE A 185 -10.65 -20.41 -13.98
C ILE A 185 -9.26 -19.86 -13.70
N LEU A 186 -9.01 -18.59 -14.02
CA LEU A 186 -7.74 -17.94 -13.73
C LEU A 186 -7.44 -17.88 -12.22
N CYS A 187 -8.42 -17.49 -11.39
CA CYS A 187 -8.24 -17.46 -9.94
C CYS A 187 -8.00 -18.86 -9.36
N ARG A 188 -8.66 -19.90 -9.88
CA ARG A 188 -8.47 -21.30 -9.49
C ARG A 188 -7.09 -21.82 -9.89
N ALA A 189 -6.64 -21.48 -11.11
CA ALA A 189 -5.29 -21.79 -11.58
C ALA A 189 -4.23 -21.14 -10.68
N ALA A 190 -4.35 -19.85 -10.41
CA ALA A 190 -3.46 -19.13 -9.50
C ALA A 190 -3.50 -19.69 -8.06
N TYR A 191 -4.69 -20.06 -7.58
CA TYR A 191 -4.84 -20.73 -6.29
C TYR A 191 -4.04 -22.03 -6.26
N ASN A 192 -4.22 -22.93 -7.23
CA ASN A 192 -3.47 -24.18 -7.26
C ASN A 192 -1.96 -23.95 -7.39
N ALA A 193 -1.58 -23.02 -8.27
CA ALA A 193 -0.19 -22.74 -8.63
C ALA A 193 0.65 -22.17 -7.48
N ARG A 194 0.02 -21.70 -6.39
CA ARG A 194 0.74 -21.18 -5.21
C ARG A 194 1.65 -22.21 -4.53
N HIS A 195 1.41 -23.51 -4.74
CA HIS A 195 2.22 -24.59 -4.18
C HIS A 195 3.19 -25.19 -5.19
N ASP A 196 3.23 -24.66 -6.42
CA ASP A 196 4.08 -25.20 -7.46
C ASP A 196 5.55 -24.87 -7.17
N PRO A 197 6.49 -25.78 -7.44
CA PRO A 197 7.93 -25.52 -7.27
C PRO A 197 8.42 -24.27 -8.00
N GLN A 198 7.75 -23.89 -9.08
CA GLN A 198 8.04 -22.71 -9.88
C GLN A 198 7.93 -21.40 -9.10
N ILE A 199 7.13 -21.35 -8.03
CA ILE A 199 7.08 -20.19 -7.13
C ILE A 199 8.43 -20.00 -6.42
N VAL A 200 9.07 -21.09 -5.99
CA VAL A 200 10.39 -21.04 -5.35
C VAL A 200 11.46 -20.65 -6.37
N THR A 201 11.38 -21.16 -7.60
CA THR A 201 12.26 -20.74 -8.70
C THR A 201 12.13 -19.24 -8.99
N LEU A 202 10.90 -18.69 -9.00
CA LEU A 202 10.67 -17.24 -9.15
C LEU A 202 11.30 -16.41 -8.02
N GLU A 203 11.37 -16.94 -6.80
CA GLU A 203 12.01 -16.27 -5.66
C GLU A 203 13.55 -16.29 -5.78
N ALA A 204 14.13 -17.43 -6.15
CA ALA A 204 15.57 -17.56 -6.36
C ALA A 204 16.06 -16.62 -7.46
N LEU A 205 15.34 -16.57 -8.60
CA LEU A 205 15.64 -15.67 -9.71
C LEU A 205 15.60 -14.19 -9.32
N GLN A 206 14.76 -13.79 -8.36
CA GLN A 206 14.73 -12.39 -7.92
C GLN A 206 16.05 -11.96 -7.26
N GLN A 207 16.77 -12.88 -6.62
CA GLN A 207 18.07 -12.59 -5.99
C GLN A 207 19.19 -12.53 -7.05
N GLU A 208 19.20 -13.49 -7.97
CA GLU A 208 20.18 -13.53 -9.06
C GLU A 208 20.06 -12.30 -9.99
N LEU A 209 18.83 -11.85 -10.26
CA LEU A 209 18.55 -10.76 -11.19
C LEU A 209 18.66 -9.36 -10.58
N MET A 210 19.21 -9.22 -9.36
CA MET A 210 19.42 -7.89 -8.75
C MET A 210 20.41 -7.01 -9.52
N VAL A 211 21.34 -7.62 -10.26
CA VAL A 211 22.33 -6.94 -11.11
C VAL A 211 21.89 -6.82 -12.58
N ALA A 212 20.72 -7.36 -12.93
CA ALA A 212 20.20 -7.32 -14.28
C ALA A 212 19.67 -5.92 -14.65
N PRO A 213 19.33 -5.67 -15.93
CA PRO A 213 18.74 -4.40 -16.36
C PRO A 213 17.55 -4.00 -15.47
N LYS A 214 17.47 -2.71 -15.15
CA LYS A 214 16.42 -2.13 -14.31
C LYS A 214 15.03 -2.57 -14.78
N GLY A 215 14.19 -3.02 -13.85
CA GLY A 215 12.84 -3.51 -14.15
C GLY A 215 12.74 -5.03 -14.33
N THR A 216 13.86 -5.73 -14.51
CA THR A 216 13.86 -7.19 -14.73
C THR A 216 13.36 -7.92 -13.49
N ALA A 217 14.03 -7.75 -12.34
CA ALA A 217 13.64 -8.42 -11.10
C ALA A 217 12.21 -8.04 -10.64
N GLU A 218 11.77 -6.82 -10.94
CA GLU A 218 10.41 -6.34 -10.67
C GLU A 218 9.34 -7.15 -11.42
N ALA A 219 9.62 -7.57 -12.66
CA ALA A 219 8.68 -8.40 -13.43
C ALA A 219 8.47 -9.77 -12.78
N PHE A 220 9.54 -10.42 -12.33
CA PHE A 220 9.46 -11.72 -11.61
C PHE A 220 8.73 -11.58 -10.28
N ARG A 221 9.04 -10.51 -9.53
CA ARG A 221 8.33 -10.15 -8.29
C ARG A 221 6.83 -9.92 -8.56
N SER A 222 6.50 -9.28 -9.68
CA SER A 222 5.12 -9.01 -10.09
C SER A 222 4.34 -10.28 -10.42
N VAL A 223 4.96 -11.27 -11.09
CA VAL A 223 4.31 -12.57 -11.35
C VAL A 223 3.92 -13.24 -10.03
N LYS A 224 4.89 -13.44 -9.12
CA LYS A 224 4.63 -14.04 -7.81
C LYS A 224 3.55 -13.27 -7.05
N HIS A 225 3.64 -11.95 -7.02
CA HIS A 225 2.67 -11.10 -6.34
C HIS A 225 1.25 -11.28 -6.91
N LEU A 226 1.09 -11.24 -8.24
CA LEU A 226 -0.22 -11.29 -8.87
C LEU A 226 -0.85 -12.68 -8.81
N VAL A 227 -0.06 -13.76 -8.95
CA VAL A 227 -0.54 -15.12 -8.68
C VAL A 227 -1.11 -15.21 -7.28
N GLY A 228 -0.45 -14.59 -6.30
CA GLY A 228 -0.95 -14.56 -4.92
C GLY A 228 -2.23 -13.79 -4.77
N ARG A 229 -2.32 -12.59 -5.35
CA ARG A 229 -3.54 -11.77 -5.28
C ARG A 229 -4.74 -12.45 -5.92
N LEU A 230 -4.54 -13.21 -6.99
CA LEU A 230 -5.58 -13.99 -7.65
C LEU A 230 -5.97 -15.22 -6.82
N ALA A 231 -4.99 -15.92 -6.23
CA ALA A 231 -5.24 -17.02 -5.30
C ALA A 231 -6.09 -16.59 -4.10
N GLU A 232 -5.87 -15.37 -3.59
CA GLU A 232 -6.66 -14.80 -2.49
C GLU A 232 -8.16 -14.69 -2.80
N LYS A 233 -8.55 -14.61 -4.08
CA LYS A 233 -9.96 -14.57 -4.50
C LYS A 233 -10.70 -15.88 -4.22
N ILE A 234 -9.96 -17.00 -4.14
CA ILE A 234 -10.49 -18.31 -3.75
C ILE A 234 -10.37 -18.53 -2.23
N ARG A 235 -9.27 -18.09 -1.62
CA ARG A 235 -8.99 -18.30 -0.20
C ARG A 235 -9.88 -17.47 0.73
N THR A 236 -10.14 -16.22 0.36
CA THR A 236 -10.86 -15.26 1.22
C THR A 236 -12.30 -15.68 1.51
N PRO A 237 -13.11 -16.11 0.52
CA PRO A 237 -14.44 -16.70 0.79
C PRO A 237 -14.41 -17.89 1.75
N ALA A 238 -13.42 -18.78 1.61
CA ALA A 238 -13.25 -19.92 2.52
C ALA A 238 -12.94 -19.46 3.96
N ASN A 239 -12.09 -18.45 4.13
CA ASN A 239 -11.82 -17.86 5.45
C ASN A 239 -13.10 -17.23 6.04
N LEU A 240 -13.88 -16.49 5.25
CA LEU A 240 -15.12 -15.87 5.72
C LEU A 240 -16.11 -16.91 6.26
N VAL A 241 -16.32 -18.00 5.52
CA VAL A 241 -17.21 -19.09 5.96
C VAL A 241 -16.68 -19.72 7.23
N ASN A 242 -15.41 -20.12 7.27
CA ASN A 242 -14.82 -20.78 8.44
C ASN A 242 -14.79 -19.88 9.69
N ASP A 243 -14.42 -18.61 9.55
CA ASP A 243 -14.36 -17.66 10.67
C ASP A 243 -15.76 -17.29 11.18
N SER A 244 -16.76 -17.22 10.29
CA SER A 244 -18.15 -16.94 10.69
C SER A 244 -18.70 -17.98 11.67
N LEU A 245 -18.22 -19.23 11.62
CA LEU A 245 -18.60 -20.29 12.55
C LEU A 245 -18.17 -19.99 14.00
N LEU A 246 -17.03 -19.31 14.18
CA LEU A 246 -16.50 -18.91 15.49
C LEU A 246 -17.11 -17.58 15.95
N LEU A 247 -17.55 -16.75 15.00
CA LEU A 247 -18.00 -15.38 15.22
C LEU A 247 -19.54 -15.25 15.21
N ARG A 248 -20.27 -16.36 15.41
CA ARG A 248 -21.74 -16.39 15.43
C ARG A 248 -22.39 -15.27 16.24
N PRO A 249 -21.91 -14.89 17.43
CA PRO A 249 -22.52 -13.81 18.19
C PRO A 249 -22.58 -12.46 17.45
N LEU A 250 -21.68 -12.21 16.49
CA LEU A 250 -21.71 -10.98 15.69
C LEU A 250 -22.94 -10.90 14.77
N PHE A 251 -23.55 -12.04 14.44
CA PHE A 251 -24.66 -12.12 13.49
C PHE A 251 -26.04 -12.16 14.15
N ASN A 252 -26.12 -12.14 15.50
CA ASN A 252 -27.39 -12.18 16.23
C ASN A 252 -28.24 -10.93 15.96
N SER A 253 -27.61 -9.77 15.96
CA SER A 253 -28.19 -8.49 15.58
C SER A 253 -27.07 -7.59 15.11
N TYR A 254 -27.10 -7.21 13.84
CA TYR A 254 -26.10 -6.31 13.28
C TYR A 254 -26.70 -5.31 12.30
N GLU A 255 -25.95 -4.24 12.06
CA GLU A 255 -26.20 -3.28 11.00
C GLU A 255 -24.89 -2.95 10.26
N THR A 256 -25.01 -2.49 9.02
CA THR A 256 -23.90 -1.98 8.22
C THR A 256 -24.03 -0.46 8.12
N ARG A 257 -22.94 0.27 8.36
CA ARG A 257 -22.92 1.74 8.26
C ARG A 257 -21.66 2.20 7.55
N ARG A 258 -21.79 3.22 6.70
CA ARG A 258 -20.64 3.86 6.05
C ARG A 258 -20.06 4.98 6.90
N VAL A 259 -18.76 5.14 6.81
CA VAL A 259 -18.03 6.35 7.20
C VAL A 259 -17.92 7.21 5.94
N GLU A 260 -18.35 8.47 6.04
CA GLU A 260 -18.17 9.42 4.94
C GLU A 260 -16.72 9.89 4.89
N ALA A 261 -16.15 9.93 3.68
CA ALA A 261 -14.81 10.42 3.48
C ALA A 261 -14.74 11.90 3.91
N PRO A 262 -13.87 12.24 4.88
CA PRO A 262 -13.74 13.61 5.37
C PRO A 262 -13.01 14.48 4.34
N ILE A 263 -13.17 15.79 4.50
CA ILE A 263 -12.39 16.75 3.72
C ILE A 263 -10.91 16.58 4.08
N ALA A 264 -10.06 16.43 3.06
CA ALA A 264 -8.63 16.33 3.21
C ALA A 264 -8.01 17.72 3.44
N ALA A 265 -7.08 17.81 4.39
CA ALA A 265 -6.35 19.06 4.65
C ALA A 265 -5.57 19.50 3.41
N LYS A 266 -5.51 20.81 3.17
CA LYS A 266 -4.79 21.36 2.03
C LYS A 266 -3.31 21.53 2.31
N VAL A 267 -2.48 21.34 1.30
CA VAL A 267 -1.06 21.73 1.36
C VAL A 267 -0.99 23.25 1.41
N PRO A 268 -0.36 23.85 2.45
CA PRO A 268 -0.25 25.29 2.53
C PRO A 268 0.51 25.86 1.33
N THR A 269 0.11 27.05 0.87
CA THR A 269 0.72 27.71 -0.29
C THR A 269 2.22 27.85 -0.12
N THR A 270 2.96 27.60 -1.21
CA THR A 270 4.41 27.77 -1.25
C THR A 270 4.78 29.22 -0.94
N ASP A 271 5.71 29.40 0.00
CA ASP A 271 6.31 30.68 0.35
C ASP A 271 7.83 30.64 0.08
N GLY A 272 8.51 31.77 0.32
CA GLY A 272 9.97 31.85 0.17
C GLY A 272 10.77 30.96 1.13
N LEU A 273 10.11 30.26 2.08
CA LEU A 273 10.74 29.39 3.07
C LEU A 273 10.64 27.90 2.72
N ARG A 274 10.00 27.55 1.59
CA ARG A 274 9.95 26.19 1.04
C ARG A 274 11.15 25.93 0.11
N ASN A 275 12.32 25.98 0.72
CA ASN A 275 13.62 25.73 0.09
C ASN A 275 14.45 24.80 0.99
N LEU A 276 15.45 24.13 0.43
CA LEU A 276 16.21 23.08 1.14
C LEU A 276 16.93 23.62 2.40
N ASP A 277 17.54 24.81 2.33
CA ASP A 277 18.21 25.46 3.46
C ASP A 277 17.24 25.65 4.64
N SER A 278 16.07 26.21 4.35
CA SER A 278 15.06 26.51 5.35
C SER A 278 14.41 25.24 5.91
N ILE A 279 14.24 24.21 5.10
CA ILE A 279 13.75 22.89 5.53
C ILE A 279 14.75 22.23 6.48
N LEU A 280 16.03 22.18 6.11
CA LEU A 280 17.10 21.62 6.97
C LEU A 280 17.19 22.34 8.32
N ARG A 281 17.14 23.68 8.33
CA ARG A 281 17.13 24.47 9.58
C ARG A 281 15.94 24.15 10.48
N ARG A 282 14.82 23.67 9.93
CA ARG A 282 13.65 23.24 10.70
C ARG A 282 13.74 21.79 11.19
N MET A 283 14.52 20.95 10.52
CA MET A 283 14.75 19.55 10.91
C MET A 283 15.70 19.46 12.10
N LEU A 284 16.78 20.25 12.06
CA LEU A 284 17.87 20.20 13.03
C LEU A 284 17.61 21.10 14.26
N PRO A 285 18.21 20.78 15.41
CA PRO A 285 18.33 21.69 16.53
C PRO A 285 18.96 23.04 16.14
N ALA A 286 18.64 24.10 16.89
CA ALA A 286 19.27 25.39 16.69
C ALA A 286 20.80 25.29 16.92
N ASN A 287 21.58 25.89 16.02
CA ASN A 287 23.05 25.87 16.03
C ASN A 287 23.67 24.47 15.94
N ASP A 288 22.99 23.52 15.28
CA ASP A 288 23.58 22.20 15.03
C ASP A 288 24.86 22.33 14.18
N PRO A 289 26.02 21.82 14.65
CA PRO A 289 27.30 21.96 13.95
C PRO A 289 27.30 21.26 12.59
N ARG A 290 26.42 20.28 12.37
CA ARG A 290 26.33 19.50 11.13
C ARG A 290 25.58 20.22 10.02
N LEU A 291 24.95 21.37 10.31
CA LEU A 291 24.11 22.09 9.35
C LEU A 291 24.86 22.40 8.06
N GLY A 292 26.11 22.85 8.13
CA GLY A 292 26.92 23.18 6.95
C GLY A 292 27.16 21.98 6.04
N ASP A 293 27.53 20.84 6.62
CA ASP A 293 27.81 19.60 5.88
C ASP A 293 26.54 19.04 5.21
N LEU A 294 25.42 19.05 5.94
CA LEU A 294 24.13 18.59 5.43
C LEU A 294 23.61 19.49 4.30
N GLN A 295 23.86 20.80 4.39
CA GLN A 295 23.52 21.76 3.34
C GLN A 295 24.34 21.52 2.07
N ALA A 296 25.65 21.29 2.20
CA ALA A 296 26.50 20.99 1.06
C ALA A 296 26.06 19.71 0.34
N TYR A 297 25.76 18.64 1.09
CA TYR A 297 25.31 17.37 0.53
C TYR A 297 23.95 17.48 -0.17
N LEU A 298 22.95 18.10 0.47
CA LEU A 298 21.65 18.31 -0.19
C LEU A 298 21.76 19.21 -1.42
N GLY A 299 22.67 20.20 -1.43
CA GLY A 299 22.92 21.02 -2.62
C GLY A 299 23.48 20.22 -3.79
N GLN A 300 24.34 19.23 -3.53
CA GLN A 300 24.83 18.31 -4.56
C GLN A 300 23.71 17.41 -5.11
N LEU A 301 22.87 16.85 -4.22
CA LEU A 301 21.72 16.06 -4.64
C LEU A 301 20.68 16.88 -5.40
N ASP A 302 20.42 18.12 -5.00
CA ASP A 302 19.49 19.02 -5.68
C ASP A 302 19.88 19.26 -7.13
N GLY A 303 21.18 19.48 -7.40
CA GLY A 303 21.69 19.64 -8.76
C GLY A 303 21.44 18.45 -9.68
N SER A 304 21.30 17.24 -9.14
CA SER A 304 21.06 16.01 -9.91
C SER A 304 19.60 15.56 -9.92
N LEU A 305 18.84 15.86 -8.86
CA LEU A 305 17.47 15.37 -8.65
C LEU A 305 16.40 16.45 -8.72
N GLY A 306 16.76 17.73 -8.80
CA GLY A 306 15.81 18.85 -8.78
C GLY A 306 14.93 18.84 -7.53
N LEU A 307 15.50 18.54 -6.36
CA LEU A 307 14.77 18.33 -5.10
C LEU A 307 13.91 19.54 -4.72
N GLU A 308 14.45 20.75 -4.82
CA GLU A 308 13.75 21.96 -4.44
C GLU A 308 12.54 22.23 -5.34
N ASP A 309 12.71 22.05 -6.66
CA ASP A 309 11.62 22.19 -7.62
C ASP A 309 10.56 21.10 -7.44
N ALA A 310 10.98 19.85 -7.17
CA ALA A 310 10.07 18.76 -6.84
C ALA A 310 9.26 19.05 -5.55
N ILE A 311 9.91 19.57 -4.50
CA ILE A 311 9.25 19.94 -3.24
C ILE A 311 8.28 21.12 -3.45
N ARG A 312 8.66 22.11 -4.26
CA ARG A 312 7.82 23.28 -4.59
C ARG A 312 6.64 22.90 -5.49
N GLY A 313 6.84 21.94 -6.37
CA GLY A 313 5.81 21.37 -7.25
C GLY A 313 4.71 20.64 -6.48
N ILE A 314 4.97 20.18 -5.25
CA ILE A 314 3.93 19.64 -4.37
C ILE A 314 2.99 20.77 -3.95
N SER A 315 1.92 20.89 -4.72
CA SER A 315 0.79 21.76 -4.47
C SER A 315 -0.49 20.93 -4.48
N ASP A 316 -1.58 21.49 -3.98
CA ASP A 316 -2.89 20.93 -4.29
C ASP A 316 -3.28 21.44 -5.68
N ASP A 317 -2.87 20.74 -6.73
CA ASP A 317 -3.52 20.89 -8.02
C ASP A 317 -4.91 20.22 -7.96
N GLY A 318 -5.90 20.81 -8.63
CA GLY A 318 -7.28 20.32 -8.56
C GLY A 318 -7.50 18.95 -9.21
N GLU A 319 -6.48 18.39 -9.86
CA GLU A 319 -6.51 17.14 -10.63
C GLU A 319 -6.01 15.94 -9.81
N SER A 320 -5.17 16.16 -8.79
CA SER A 320 -4.65 15.09 -7.95
C SER A 320 -5.67 14.59 -6.93
N HIS A 321 -5.90 13.27 -6.91
CA HIS A 321 -6.73 12.58 -5.90
C HIS A 321 -6.06 12.55 -4.52
N HIS A 322 -6.04 13.70 -3.82
CA HIS A 322 -5.58 13.84 -2.44
C HIS A 322 -6.64 13.36 -1.46
N ASN A 323 -6.31 12.37 -0.63
CA ASN A 323 -7.33 11.71 0.20
C ASN A 323 -6.81 11.44 1.61
N VAL A 324 -7.72 11.49 2.58
CA VAL A 324 -7.54 10.85 3.88
C VAL A 324 -7.72 9.35 3.68
N HIS A 325 -6.72 8.55 4.01
CA HIS A 325 -6.80 7.10 3.84
C HIS A 325 -7.86 6.48 4.75
N ALA A 326 -8.54 5.43 4.26
CA ALA A 326 -9.67 4.77 4.93
C ALA A 326 -9.36 4.30 6.36
N GLU A 327 -8.11 3.90 6.65
CA GLU A 327 -7.69 3.53 8.01
C GLU A 327 -7.80 4.73 8.98
N ILE A 328 -7.39 5.92 8.53
CA ILE A 328 -7.46 7.15 9.33
C ILE A 328 -8.91 7.59 9.50
N GLN A 329 -9.71 7.51 8.43
CA GLN A 329 -11.14 7.82 8.50
C GLN A 329 -11.83 6.97 9.57
N MET A 330 -11.59 5.66 9.55
CA MET A 330 -12.18 4.72 10.51
C MET A 330 -11.68 4.98 11.94
N LEU A 331 -10.39 5.22 12.12
CA LEU A 331 -9.79 5.53 13.42
C LEU A 331 -10.41 6.80 14.03
N GLU A 332 -10.51 7.88 13.26
CA GLU A 332 -11.04 9.15 13.72
C GLU A 332 -12.55 9.06 13.97
N GLU A 333 -13.29 8.34 13.13
CA GLU A 333 -14.72 8.08 13.34
C GLU A 333 -14.98 7.39 14.69
N PHE A 334 -14.16 6.41 15.06
CA PHE A 334 -14.32 5.74 16.36
C PHE A 334 -13.87 6.61 17.52
N HIS A 335 -12.78 7.37 17.37
CA HIS A 335 -12.26 8.21 18.45
C HIS A 335 -13.16 9.40 18.74
N ARG A 336 -13.52 10.19 17.72
CA ARG A 336 -14.33 11.41 17.88
C ARG A 336 -15.72 11.11 18.41
N ASN A 337 -16.32 10.00 17.98
CA ASN A 337 -17.65 9.58 18.42
C ASN A 337 -17.62 8.65 19.65
N GLN A 338 -16.46 8.43 20.28
CA GLN A 338 -16.31 7.59 21.48
C GLN A 338 -16.91 6.18 21.33
N ARG A 339 -16.77 5.60 20.13
CA ARG A 339 -17.36 4.30 19.79
C ARG A 339 -16.67 3.18 20.55
N LYS A 340 -17.46 2.20 21.00
CA LYS A 340 -16.96 1.06 21.77
C LYS A 340 -16.63 -0.09 20.83
N PHE A 341 -15.37 -0.50 20.77
CA PHE A 341 -14.97 -1.67 19.99
C PHE A 341 -15.52 -2.98 20.56
N VAL A 342 -15.92 -3.89 19.68
CA VAL A 342 -16.32 -5.26 20.09
C VAL A 342 -15.17 -5.96 20.81
N ALA A 343 -15.46 -6.54 21.97
CA ALA A 343 -14.49 -7.17 22.88
C ALA A 343 -13.24 -6.32 23.18
N HIS A 344 -13.40 -4.99 23.22
CA HIS A 344 -12.34 -4.02 23.52
C HIS A 344 -11.14 -4.05 22.56
N ASP A 345 -11.30 -4.66 21.38
CA ASP A 345 -10.24 -4.77 20.39
C ASP A 345 -10.27 -3.58 19.44
N ARG A 346 -9.43 -2.58 19.72
CA ARG A 346 -9.30 -1.33 18.95
C ARG A 346 -8.61 -1.55 17.59
N TYR A 347 -9.01 -2.60 16.89
CA TYR A 347 -8.48 -3.03 15.62
C TYR A 347 -9.31 -2.44 14.48
N VAL A 348 -8.60 -1.88 13.51
CA VAL A 348 -9.14 -1.37 12.25
C VAL A 348 -8.56 -2.24 11.14
N ALA A 349 -9.42 -3.00 10.45
CA ALA A 349 -9.01 -3.84 9.33
C ALA A 349 -8.90 -3.00 8.06
N CYS A 350 -8.04 -3.41 7.12
CA CYS A 350 -7.90 -2.76 5.82
C CYS A 350 -7.66 -3.80 4.72
N SER A 351 -8.06 -3.50 3.48
CA SER A 351 -7.86 -4.38 2.31
C SER A 351 -6.41 -4.44 1.82
N LYS A 352 -5.56 -3.55 2.34
CA LYS A 352 -4.13 -3.44 2.09
C LYS A 352 -3.41 -3.10 3.39
N LEU A 353 -2.09 -3.27 3.38
CA LEU A 353 -1.27 -2.80 4.49
C LEU A 353 -1.30 -1.28 4.57
N ALA A 354 -1.14 -0.73 5.76
CA ALA A 354 -1.14 0.71 5.95
C ALA A 354 0.11 1.34 5.32
N CYS A 355 -0.05 2.56 4.79
CA CYS A 355 1.11 3.37 4.43
C CYS A 355 1.89 3.81 5.67
N PHE A 356 3.12 4.27 5.48
CA PHE A 356 3.98 4.66 6.60
C PHE A 356 3.38 5.81 7.41
N CYS A 357 2.78 6.80 6.74
CA CYS A 357 2.07 7.90 7.40
C CYS A 357 0.89 7.39 8.23
N CYS A 358 0.12 6.41 7.72
CA CYS A 358 -0.99 5.81 8.47
C CYS A 358 -0.50 5.03 9.69
N LYS A 359 0.57 4.23 9.55
CA LYS A 359 1.21 3.53 10.68
C LYS A 359 1.62 4.51 11.77
N LEU A 360 2.34 5.58 11.40
CA LEU A 360 2.77 6.59 12.37
C LEU A 360 1.59 7.36 12.97
N TYR A 361 0.53 7.59 12.21
CA TYR A 361 -0.70 8.20 12.71
C TYR A 361 -1.29 7.34 13.84
N PHE A 362 -1.49 6.04 13.59
CA PHE A 362 -1.98 5.10 14.60
C PHE A 362 -1.07 5.04 15.83
N LYS A 363 0.25 4.96 15.64
CA LYS A 363 1.27 4.92 16.70
C LYS A 363 1.16 6.11 17.65
N TRP A 364 1.00 7.32 17.11
CA TRP A 364 1.04 8.56 17.89
C TRP A 364 -0.35 9.06 18.31
N HIS A 365 -1.41 8.45 17.82
CA HIS A 365 -2.78 8.86 18.12
C HIS A 365 -3.17 8.55 19.58
N PRO A 366 -3.80 9.49 20.31
CA PRO A 366 -4.14 9.31 21.73
C PRO A 366 -5.16 8.20 22.00
N GLY A 367 -5.92 7.79 20.99
CA GLY A 367 -6.92 6.73 21.09
C GLY A 367 -6.36 5.31 21.23
N ARG A 368 -5.03 5.08 21.31
CA ARG A 368 -4.41 3.77 21.61
C ARG A 368 -4.99 2.62 20.78
N PHE A 369 -5.06 2.82 19.46
CA PHE A 369 -5.51 1.80 18.52
C PHE A 369 -4.43 0.73 18.35
N VAL A 370 -4.82 -0.43 17.83
CA VAL A 370 -3.85 -1.46 17.42
C VAL A 370 -3.07 -0.91 16.23
N GLU A 371 -1.75 -0.82 16.36
CA GLU A 371 -0.89 -0.36 15.27
C GLU A 371 -1.04 -1.30 14.05
N PRO A 372 -1.31 -0.76 12.85
CA PRO A 372 -1.55 -1.58 11.68
C PRO A 372 -0.24 -2.12 11.13
N GLU A 373 -0.33 -3.30 10.52
CA GLU A 373 0.72 -3.78 9.63
C GLU A 373 0.88 -2.82 8.45
N SER A 374 2.10 -2.71 7.91
CA SER A 374 2.43 -1.62 6.99
C SER A 374 3.40 -2.03 5.90
N HIS A 375 3.19 -1.50 4.69
CA HIS A 375 4.13 -1.62 3.59
C HIS A 375 5.25 -0.58 3.62
N GLN A 376 5.34 0.23 4.67
CA GLN A 376 6.42 1.21 4.90
C GLN A 376 6.60 2.30 3.82
N LYS A 377 5.75 2.39 2.80
CA LYS A 377 5.85 3.45 1.77
C LYS A 377 5.11 4.71 2.19
N THR A 378 5.60 5.84 1.69
CA THR A 378 4.93 7.14 1.78
C THR A 378 4.25 7.49 0.46
N TYR A 379 3.19 8.29 0.53
CA TYR A 379 2.52 8.82 -0.65
C TYR A 379 2.36 10.32 -0.54
N LEU A 380 2.72 11.04 -1.60
CA LEU A 380 2.61 12.50 -1.65
C LEU A 380 1.16 12.99 -1.69
N ASN A 381 0.20 12.14 -2.06
CA ASN A 381 -1.23 12.45 -2.03
C ASN A 381 -1.91 12.11 -0.68
N TRP A 382 -1.16 11.58 0.30
CA TRP A 382 -1.68 11.36 1.64
C TRP A 382 -1.98 12.70 2.32
N ARG A 383 -3.13 12.79 3.01
CA ARG A 383 -3.53 13.98 3.76
C ARG A 383 -4.10 13.61 5.13
N PRO A 384 -3.90 14.44 6.18
CA PRO A 384 -4.71 14.36 7.39
C PRO A 384 -6.11 14.96 7.15
N ILE A 385 -7.03 14.75 8.08
CA ILE A 385 -8.36 15.36 8.06
C ILE A 385 -8.23 16.89 8.19
N ASP A 386 -8.93 17.64 7.34
CA ASP A 386 -8.99 19.09 7.42
C ASP A 386 -9.66 19.55 8.72
N LEU A 387 -9.14 20.63 9.31
CA LEU A 387 -9.77 21.30 10.44
C LEU A 387 -10.16 22.71 9.98
N PRO A 388 -11.43 22.94 9.57
CA PRO A 388 -11.87 24.25 9.06
C PRO A 388 -11.67 25.40 10.05
N GLU A 389 -11.84 25.11 11.35
CA GLU A 389 -11.60 26.05 12.46
C GLU A 389 -10.11 26.14 12.85
N SER A 390 -9.21 25.52 12.07
CA SER A 390 -7.78 25.54 12.29
C SER A 390 -7.42 25.12 13.73
N TRP A 391 -6.59 25.91 14.41
CA TRP A 391 -6.13 25.68 15.77
C TRP A 391 -7.20 25.91 16.85
N GLU A 392 -8.38 26.43 16.50
CA GLU A 392 -9.51 26.62 17.41
C GLU A 392 -10.40 25.36 17.49
N SER A 393 -10.26 24.44 16.54
CA SER A 393 -11.02 23.18 16.54
C SER A 393 -10.78 22.35 17.80
N GLU A 394 -11.83 21.73 18.34
CA GLU A 394 -11.72 20.80 19.48
C GLU A 394 -10.82 19.59 19.19
N TYR A 395 -10.66 19.21 17.91
CA TYR A 395 -9.81 18.10 17.47
C TYR A 395 -8.35 18.50 17.25
N TRP A 396 -8.04 19.80 17.30
CA TRP A 396 -6.69 20.30 17.07
C TRP A 396 -5.65 19.75 18.05
N PRO A 397 -5.88 19.64 19.37
CA PRO A 397 -4.86 19.14 20.29
C PRO A 397 -4.36 17.75 19.93
N ASP A 398 -5.28 16.84 19.60
CA ASP A 398 -4.99 15.46 19.23
C ASP A 398 -4.28 15.40 17.86
N GLN A 399 -4.84 16.08 16.86
CA GLN A 399 -4.23 16.10 15.52
C GLN A 399 -2.85 16.76 15.54
N ARG A 400 -2.68 17.90 16.21
CA ARG A 400 -1.38 18.57 16.39
C ARG A 400 -0.35 17.62 16.96
N ARG A 401 -0.70 16.86 17.99
CA ARG A 401 0.21 15.88 18.60
C ARG A 401 0.64 14.83 17.57
N VAL A 402 -0.31 14.26 16.82
CA VAL A 402 -0.02 13.25 15.81
C VAL A 402 0.87 13.82 14.71
N LEU A 403 0.49 14.94 14.09
CA LEU A 403 1.23 15.54 12.98
C LEU A 403 2.64 15.97 13.42
N ALA A 404 2.81 16.54 14.62
CA ALA A 404 4.12 16.91 15.15
C ALA A 404 5.05 15.70 15.29
N ASN A 405 4.55 14.57 15.78
CA ASN A 405 5.34 13.36 15.92
C ASN A 405 5.63 12.70 14.57
N ILE A 406 4.67 12.66 13.64
CA ILE A 406 4.92 12.20 12.27
C ILE A 406 6.00 13.04 11.61
N SER A 407 5.90 14.38 11.68
CA SER A 407 6.91 15.29 11.14
C SER A 407 8.28 15.03 11.76
N LYS A 408 8.36 14.81 13.08
CA LYS A 408 9.64 14.56 13.75
C LYS A 408 10.25 13.23 13.32
N GLU A 409 9.46 12.16 13.21
CA GLU A 409 9.93 10.85 12.76
C GLU A 409 10.42 10.90 11.30
N LEU A 410 9.66 11.54 10.39
CA LEU A 410 10.10 11.73 9.01
C LEU A 410 11.39 12.54 8.93
N SER A 411 11.50 13.62 9.71
CA SER A 411 12.72 14.43 9.79
C SER A 411 13.93 13.61 10.25
N ASN A 412 13.77 12.78 11.28
CA ASN A 412 14.88 11.96 11.79
C ASN A 412 15.33 10.93 10.74
N LEU A 413 14.39 10.32 10.01
CA LEU A 413 14.70 9.34 8.97
C LEU A 413 15.35 9.97 7.73
N VAL A 414 14.96 11.19 7.38
CA VAL A 414 15.64 11.96 6.32
C VAL A 414 17.05 12.32 6.76
N GLU A 415 17.23 12.76 8.00
CA GLU A 415 18.55 13.06 8.56
C GLU A 415 19.46 11.81 8.52
N GLU A 416 18.95 10.65 8.96
CA GLU A 416 19.66 9.37 8.87
C GLU A 416 19.99 9.00 7.43
N GLN A 417 19.05 9.16 6.51
CA GLN A 417 19.26 8.88 5.08
C GLN A 417 20.38 9.74 4.49
N ILE A 418 20.43 11.03 4.85
CA ILE A 418 21.48 11.95 4.41
C ILE A 418 22.84 11.54 5.00
N ILE A 419 22.89 11.21 6.29
CA ILE A 419 24.15 10.86 6.98
C ILE A 419 24.71 9.53 6.47
N THR A 420 23.84 8.54 6.29
CA THR A 420 24.25 7.17 5.93
C THR A 420 24.39 6.94 4.43
N GLN A 421 23.83 7.83 3.60
CA GLN A 421 23.84 7.74 2.13
C GLN A 421 23.37 6.37 1.62
N GLN A 422 22.42 5.75 2.33
CA GLN A 422 21.89 4.43 1.98
C GLN A 422 21.25 4.45 0.58
N GLN A 423 21.39 3.36 -0.17
CA GLN A 423 20.65 3.24 -1.42
C GLN A 423 19.13 3.16 -1.16
N PRO A 424 18.29 3.70 -2.07
CA PRO A 424 16.85 3.54 -1.97
C PRO A 424 16.43 2.08 -1.94
N ILE A 425 15.35 1.80 -1.22
CA ILE A 425 14.86 0.43 -1.06
C ILE A 425 14.31 -0.10 -2.39
N PRO A 426 14.63 -1.34 -2.80
CA PRO A 426 14.04 -1.95 -3.98
C PRO A 426 12.51 -1.91 -3.95
N TRP A 427 11.90 -1.75 -5.12
CA TRP A 427 10.44 -1.69 -5.20
C TRP A 427 9.79 -2.99 -4.71
N HIS A 428 8.77 -2.85 -3.86
CA HIS A 428 7.91 -3.94 -3.38
C HIS A 428 6.43 -3.57 -3.51
N PRO A 429 5.50 -4.53 -3.67
CA PRO A 429 4.06 -4.22 -3.75
C PRO A 429 3.49 -3.74 -2.42
N ASP A 430 2.39 -2.99 -2.43
CA ASP A 430 1.76 -2.44 -1.21
C ASP A 430 0.99 -3.49 -0.38
N SER A 431 0.77 -4.67 -0.97
CA SER A 431 0.11 -5.80 -0.31
C SER A 431 1.01 -7.01 -0.27
N ILE A 432 0.92 -7.77 0.81
CA ILE A 432 1.52 -9.11 0.92
C ILE A 432 0.53 -10.11 0.33
N THR A 433 1.04 -11.19 -0.25
CA THR A 433 0.25 -12.36 -0.62
C THR A 433 0.69 -13.55 0.21
N ASN A 434 -0.25 -14.42 0.58
CA ASN A 434 0.08 -15.60 1.38
C ASN A 434 0.68 -16.74 0.52
N ILE A 435 1.40 -16.37 -0.54
CA ILE A 435 2.24 -17.29 -1.32
C ILE A 435 3.56 -17.55 -0.59
N THR A 436 4.00 -16.62 0.27
CA THR A 436 5.13 -16.89 1.16
C THR A 436 4.78 -18.11 2.01
N ALA A 437 5.52 -19.20 1.80
CA ALA A 437 5.26 -20.48 2.41
C ALA A 437 5.07 -20.35 3.92
N VAL A 438 4.20 -21.19 4.48
CA VAL A 438 4.11 -21.51 5.91
C VAL A 438 5.41 -22.21 6.42
N MET A 439 6.55 -22.00 5.75
CA MET A 439 7.85 -22.55 6.08
C MET A 439 8.82 -21.40 6.38
N GLY A 440 9.07 -21.17 7.67
CA GLY A 440 10.02 -20.17 8.13
C GLY A 440 9.86 -19.71 9.58
N TYR A 441 9.41 -20.59 10.48
CA TYR A 441 9.84 -20.47 11.88
C TYR A 441 11.34 -20.79 11.89
N VAL A 442 12.16 -19.96 12.57
CA VAL A 442 13.65 -19.99 12.66
C VAL A 442 14.33 -19.28 11.47
N ALA A 443 15.13 -18.21 11.58
CA ALA A 443 15.93 -17.63 12.66
C ALA A 443 16.02 -16.09 12.56
N ILE A 444 16.00 -15.42 13.72
CA ILE A 444 16.61 -14.12 13.98
C ILE A 444 17.91 -14.42 14.75
N SER A 445 18.98 -13.67 14.47
CA SER A 445 20.38 -13.73 14.95
C SER A 445 21.31 -14.34 13.88
N GLU A 446 22.41 -13.73 13.43
CA GLU A 446 23.39 -12.92 14.16
C GLU A 446 24.42 -12.30 13.17
N ALA A 447 25.02 -11.16 13.57
CA ALA A 447 26.36 -10.62 13.24
C ALA A 447 26.78 -10.44 11.75
N GLY A 448 27.33 -9.31 11.27
CA GLY A 448 28.20 -8.34 11.92
C GLY A 448 29.67 -8.75 11.78
N GLU A 449 30.38 -8.27 10.75
CA GLU A 449 31.82 -7.89 10.74
C GLU A 449 32.24 -7.48 9.30
N VAL A 450 32.57 -6.19 9.07
CA VAL A 450 33.90 -5.53 9.02
C VAL A 450 34.63 -5.66 7.67
N PHE A 451 34.90 -4.46 7.13
CA PHE A 451 35.59 -4.03 5.92
C PHE A 451 36.88 -4.76 5.51
N GLU A 452 37.12 -4.81 4.19
CA GLU A 452 38.43 -4.43 3.65
C GLU A 452 38.30 -3.73 2.28
N SER A 453 39.01 -2.62 2.17
CA SER A 453 39.08 -1.64 1.10
C SER A 453 39.86 -2.13 -0.12
N GLY A 454 39.42 -1.75 -1.32
CA GLY A 454 40.18 -1.90 -2.56
C GLY A 454 39.89 -0.73 -3.49
N ASP A 455 40.87 0.15 -3.63
CA ASP A 455 40.87 1.33 -4.48
C ASP A 455 40.74 0.97 -5.97
N GLY A 456 39.94 1.73 -6.70
CA GLY A 456 39.81 1.62 -8.15
C GLY A 456 39.15 2.87 -8.72
N GLU A 457 39.97 3.84 -9.10
CA GLU A 457 39.57 4.97 -9.95
C GLU A 457 39.03 4.44 -11.29
N SER A 458 37.81 4.81 -11.65
CA SER A 458 37.41 4.89 -13.05
C SER A 458 36.38 6.00 -13.24
N ASP A 459 36.87 7.05 -13.88
CA ASP A 459 36.15 8.16 -14.48
C ASP A 459 35.17 7.62 -15.53
N VAL A 460 33.87 7.86 -15.36
CA VAL A 460 32.87 7.68 -16.42
C VAL A 460 31.71 8.65 -16.21
N THR A 461 31.62 9.57 -17.16
CA THR A 461 30.54 10.52 -17.40
C THR A 461 29.25 9.80 -17.75
N ASP A 462 28.14 10.11 -17.09
CA ASP A 462 26.81 9.65 -17.52
C ASP A 462 25.83 10.83 -17.52
N SER A 463 25.54 11.29 -18.75
CA SER A 463 24.43 12.17 -19.12
C SER A 463 23.55 11.35 -20.06
N ASP A 464 22.25 11.44 -19.81
CA ASP A 464 21.14 11.12 -20.71
C ASP A 464 21.01 9.69 -21.25
N SER A 465 19.92 9.02 -20.86
CA SER A 465 18.90 8.53 -21.81
C SER A 465 17.84 7.69 -21.08
N LEU A 466 16.71 8.31 -20.74
CA LEU A 466 15.43 7.63 -20.50
C LEU A 466 14.43 8.05 -21.59
N ALA A 467 14.62 7.49 -22.78
CA ALA A 467 13.61 7.43 -23.81
C ALA A 467 13.65 6.02 -24.40
N HIS A 468 12.50 5.51 -24.85
CA HIS A 468 12.26 4.18 -25.43
C HIS A 468 11.80 3.08 -24.49
N LEU A 469 10.59 3.24 -23.95
CA LEU A 469 9.60 2.14 -23.93
C LEU A 469 8.19 2.71 -24.21
N ASN A 470 8.05 3.45 -25.32
CA ASN A 470 6.78 3.70 -25.99
C ASN A 470 7.11 3.75 -27.49
N ASP A 471 6.86 2.65 -28.21
CA ASP A 471 5.90 2.68 -29.31
C ASP A 471 5.78 1.33 -30.02
N ASP A 472 4.52 1.09 -30.38
CA ASP A 472 3.97 0.34 -31.49
C ASP A 472 3.87 -1.21 -31.45
N ALA A 473 2.62 -1.66 -31.33
CA ALA A 473 2.05 -2.61 -32.28
C ALA A 473 0.50 -2.50 -32.23
N THR A 474 -0.01 -1.67 -33.12
CA THR A 474 -1.40 -1.65 -33.58
C THR A 474 -1.93 -3.03 -33.96
N VAL A 475 -3.05 -3.46 -33.36
CA VAL A 475 -4.02 -4.35 -34.02
C VAL A 475 -5.43 -3.90 -33.67
N ASP A 476 -6.13 -3.53 -34.72
CA ASP A 476 -7.52 -3.08 -34.84
C ASP A 476 -8.51 -4.07 -34.18
N ASN A 477 -9.34 -3.56 -33.28
CA ASN A 477 -10.72 -4.02 -33.13
C ASN A 477 -11.52 -2.94 -32.41
N THR A 478 -12.41 -2.36 -33.18
CA THR A 478 -13.44 -1.41 -32.79
C THR A 478 -14.38 -2.04 -31.76
N ASP A 479 -14.44 -1.46 -30.56
CA ASP A 479 -15.69 -1.28 -29.82
C ASP A 479 -15.53 -0.19 -28.76
N ASN A 480 -16.47 0.75 -28.82
CA ASN A 480 -16.43 2.07 -28.25
C ASN A 480 -16.75 2.02 -26.74
N VAL A 481 -15.74 2.13 -25.87
CA VAL A 481 -15.92 2.41 -24.43
C VAL A 481 -14.80 3.34 -23.96
N SER A 482 -15.20 4.52 -23.49
CA SER A 482 -14.42 5.58 -22.85
C SER A 482 -13.15 5.11 -22.13
N GLU A 483 -12.00 5.57 -22.62
CA GLU A 483 -10.68 5.41 -22.02
C GLU A 483 -10.55 6.27 -20.76
N ASP A 484 -10.70 5.65 -19.58
CA ASP A 484 -10.11 6.16 -18.33
C ASP A 484 -8.67 5.63 -18.26
N SER A 485 -7.71 6.50 -18.59
CA SER A 485 -6.28 6.30 -18.38
C SER A 485 -5.95 6.40 -16.89
N ASP A 486 -6.28 5.35 -16.13
CA ASP A 486 -5.75 5.18 -14.77
C ASP A 486 -4.34 4.59 -14.86
N GLU A 487 -3.37 5.46 -15.16
CA GLU A 487 -1.98 5.21 -14.82
C GLU A 487 -1.87 5.00 -13.30
N GLU A 488 -1.01 4.07 -12.87
CA GLU A 488 -0.45 4.19 -11.55
C GLU A 488 0.35 5.49 -11.55
N SER A 489 -0.27 6.59 -11.12
CA SER A 489 0.40 7.83 -10.78
C SER A 489 1.27 7.56 -9.54
N ASP A 490 2.36 6.85 -9.76
CA ASP A 490 3.63 7.21 -9.18
C ASP A 490 4.01 8.55 -9.82
N GLY A 491 3.88 9.63 -9.06
CA GLY A 491 4.20 10.99 -9.50
C GLY A 491 5.68 11.15 -9.83
N GLY A 492 6.11 10.60 -10.97
CA GLY A 492 7.31 10.99 -11.66
C GLY A 492 7.05 12.33 -12.32
N VAL A 493 7.64 13.39 -11.77
CA VAL A 493 7.74 14.67 -12.46
C VAL A 493 8.64 14.44 -13.66
N GLY A 494 8.06 14.41 -14.86
CA GLY A 494 8.83 14.51 -16.09
C GLY A 494 9.49 15.89 -16.13
N LEU A 495 10.82 15.92 -16.02
CA LEU A 495 11.58 17.10 -16.42
C LEU A 495 11.49 17.15 -17.94
N GLY A 496 10.63 18.04 -18.44
CA GLY A 496 10.60 18.36 -19.86
C GLY A 496 11.83 19.14 -20.26
N ASP A 497 12.34 18.84 -21.45
CA ASP A 497 13.17 19.77 -22.23
C ASP A 497 12.38 21.03 -22.63
#